data_AF-A0A1G2LN78-F1
#
_entry.id   AF-A0A1G2LN78-F1
#
_cell.length_a   1.000
_cell.length_b   1.000
_cell.length_c   1.000
_cell.angle_alpha   90.00
_cell.angle_beta   90.00
_cell.angle_gamma   90.00
#
_symmetry.space_group_name_H-M   'P 1'
#
loop_
_entity.id
_entity.type
_entity.pdbx_description
1 polymer ?
#
loop_
_entity_poly.entity_id
_entity_poly.type
_entity_poly.pdbx_seq_one_letter_code
_entity_poly.pdbx_strand_id
1 'polypeptide(L)'
;MNPEKSPQEQSPFFNDRDVQRLIESHKILPEDFGLIEKLAGFDKNLFIETLHNTFSFYKNSRRELQTLMENSKNEEQKKLCELSLKFFDKYGMSASMNMVSVLEDRKT
;
A
#
# COMPACT_ATOMS: atom_id res chain seq x y z
N MET A 1 -31.67 13.31 7.40
CA MET A 1 -30.68 12.30 6.97
C MET A 1 -29.32 12.91 7.23
N ASN A 2 -28.56 12.36 8.19
CA ASN A 2 -27.17 12.79 8.35
C ASN A 2 -26.41 12.29 7.11
N PRO A 3 -25.63 13.14 6.41
CA PRO A 3 -24.73 12.63 5.39
C PRO A 3 -23.77 11.67 6.10
N GLU A 4 -23.79 10.40 5.71
CA GLU A 4 -22.76 9.44 6.10
C GLU A 4 -21.43 10.04 5.65
N LYS A 5 -20.61 10.42 6.63
CA LYS A 5 -19.26 10.90 6.40
C LYS A 5 -18.53 9.89 5.53
N SER A 6 -17.98 10.35 4.40
CA SER A 6 -17.16 9.50 3.53
C SER A 6 -16.03 8.87 4.36
N PRO A 7 -15.57 7.65 4.04
CA PRO A 7 -14.53 6.94 4.81
C PRO A 7 -13.26 7.77 5.06
N GLN A 8 -13.02 8.79 4.23
CA GLN A 8 -11.95 9.79 4.39
C GLN A 8 -12.00 10.57 5.71
N GLU A 9 -13.19 10.81 6.27
CA GLU A 9 -13.34 11.69 7.44
C GLU A 9 -13.19 10.96 8.79
N GLN A 10 -12.93 9.65 8.80
CA GLN A 10 -12.93 8.85 10.04
C GLN A 10 -11.55 8.40 10.53
N SER A 11 -10.53 8.37 9.66
CA SER A 11 -9.17 7.95 10.06
C SER A 11 -8.19 9.13 9.96
N PRO A 12 -7.50 9.51 11.06
CA PRO A 12 -6.45 10.53 11.04
C PRO A 12 -5.36 10.26 10.00
N PHE A 13 -5.19 9.00 9.60
CA PHE A 13 -4.27 8.56 8.55
C PHE A 13 -4.52 9.24 7.19
N PHE A 14 -5.77 9.42 6.77
CA PHE A 14 -6.10 10.06 5.48
C PHE A 14 -6.02 11.59 5.52
N ASN A 15 -5.75 12.17 6.69
CA ASN A 15 -5.43 13.59 6.83
C ASN A 15 -3.92 13.86 6.68
N ASP A 16 -3.08 12.82 6.62
CA ASP A 16 -1.66 12.98 6.34
C ASP A 16 -1.44 13.53 4.93
N ARG A 17 -0.60 14.56 4.82
CA ARG A 17 -0.38 15.31 3.58
C ARG A 17 0.19 14.42 2.47
N ASP A 18 1.07 13.48 2.80
CA ASP A 18 1.72 12.62 1.82
C ASP A 18 0.76 11.51 1.37
N VAL A 19 -0.10 11.02 2.27
CA VAL A 19 -1.22 10.14 1.92
C VAL A 19 -2.24 10.84 1.01
N GLN A 20 -2.61 12.09 1.29
CA GLN A 20 -3.50 12.86 0.41
C GLN A 20 -2.88 13.08 -0.98
N ARG A 21 -1.59 13.41 -1.03
CA ARG A 21 -0.87 13.58 -2.30
C ARG A 21 -0.87 12.28 -3.12
N LEU A 22 -0.63 11.12 -2.49
CA LEU A 22 -0.71 9.82 -3.14
C LEU A 22 -2.10 9.58 -3.76
N ILE A 23 -3.16 9.85 -3.00
CA ILE A 23 -4.55 9.67 -3.44
C ILE A 23 -4.87 10.55 -4.65
N GLU A 24 -4.53 11.84 -4.58
CA GLU A 24 -4.82 12.80 -5.65
C GLU A 24 -3.98 12.54 -6.90
N SER A 25 -2.66 12.33 -6.76
CA SER A 25 -1.76 12.21 -7.90
C SER A 25 -1.98 10.92 -8.70
N HIS A 26 -2.39 9.85 -8.02
CA HIS A 26 -2.63 8.54 -8.64
C HIS A 26 -4.12 8.19 -8.78
N LYS A 27 -5.01 9.15 -8.47
CA LYS A 27 -6.47 9.01 -8.58
C LYS A 27 -6.99 7.76 -7.87
N ILE A 28 -6.52 7.53 -6.65
CA ILE A 28 -6.96 6.38 -5.85
C ILE A 28 -8.44 6.55 -5.51
N LEU A 29 -9.22 5.52 -5.82
CA LEU A 29 -10.65 5.53 -5.64
C LEU A 29 -11.03 5.26 -4.16
N PRO A 30 -12.11 5.87 -3.65
CA PRO A 30 -12.50 5.71 -2.25
C PRO A 30 -12.72 4.26 -1.79
N GLU A 31 -13.16 3.36 -2.67
CA GLU A 31 -13.33 1.96 -2.33
C GLU A 31 -12.01 1.23 -1.99
N ASP A 32 -10.85 1.78 -2.37
CA ASP A 32 -9.53 1.21 -2.08
C ASP A 32 -8.82 1.86 -0.89
N PHE A 33 -9.44 2.83 -0.21
CA PHE A 33 -8.84 3.40 1.01
C PHE A 33 -8.63 2.32 2.07
N GLY A 34 -9.57 1.39 2.22
CA GLY A 34 -9.39 0.24 3.11
C GLY A 34 -8.23 -0.70 2.70
N LEU A 35 -7.80 -0.69 1.43
CA LEU A 35 -6.60 -1.41 0.99
C LEU A 35 -5.34 -0.70 1.48
N ILE A 36 -5.26 0.63 1.32
CA ILE A 36 -4.14 1.44 1.83
C ILE A 36 -4.04 1.34 3.35
N GLU A 37 -5.17 1.42 4.07
CA GLU A 37 -5.20 1.31 5.53
C GLU A 37 -4.72 -0.07 6.02
N LYS A 38 -5.07 -1.16 5.30
CA LYS A 38 -4.54 -2.50 5.61
C LYS A 38 -3.04 -2.60 5.37
N LEU A 39 -2.54 -2.08 4.24
CA LEU A 39 -1.11 -2.01 3.94
C LEU A 39 -0.37 -1.18 5.01
N ALA A 40 -1.00 -0.10 5.47
CA ALA A 40 -0.51 0.76 6.51
C ALA A 40 -0.41 0.06 7.89
N GLY A 41 -1.20 -0.98 8.14
CA GLY A 41 -1.25 -1.68 9.42
C GLY A 41 -0.21 -2.78 9.62
N PHE A 42 0.60 -3.12 8.62
CA PHE A 42 1.67 -4.11 8.77
C PHE A 42 2.82 -3.58 9.63
N ASP A 43 3.54 -4.50 10.28
CA ASP A 43 4.81 -4.18 10.94
C ASP A 43 5.74 -3.45 9.97
N LYS A 44 6.36 -2.37 10.44
CA LYS A 44 7.17 -1.48 9.61
C LYS A 44 8.42 -2.18 9.06
N ASN A 45 9.06 -3.03 9.86
CA ASN A 45 10.25 -3.75 9.41
C ASN A 45 9.87 -4.79 8.35
N LEU A 46 8.81 -5.56 8.59
CA LEU A 46 8.29 -6.49 7.60
C LEU A 46 7.90 -5.79 6.29
N PHE A 47 7.26 -4.63 6.39
CA PHE A 47 6.88 -3.81 5.23
C PHE A 47 8.11 -3.40 4.41
N ILE A 48 9.11 -2.80 5.06
CA ILE A 48 10.35 -2.34 4.41
C ILE A 48 11.10 -3.53 3.81
N GLU A 49 11.35 -4.59 4.58
CA GLU A 49 12.09 -5.76 4.11
C GLU A 49 11.45 -6.42 2.89
N THR A 50 10.11 -6.45 2.86
CA THR A 50 9.35 -7.10 1.78
C THR A 50 9.19 -6.20 0.58
N LEU A 51 8.80 -4.93 0.76
CA LEU A 51 8.35 -4.07 -0.34
C LEU A 51 9.38 -3.07 -0.82
N HIS A 52 10.27 -2.57 0.05
CA HIS A 52 11.29 -1.60 -0.34
C HIS A 52 12.10 -2.15 -1.51
N ASN A 53 12.64 -3.36 -1.34
CA ASN A 53 13.46 -4.01 -2.36
C ASN A 53 12.66 -4.35 -3.62
N THR A 54 11.43 -4.85 -3.46
CA THR A 54 10.57 -5.24 -4.57
C THR A 54 10.17 -4.07 -5.46
N PHE A 55 10.05 -2.87 -4.90
CA PHE A 55 9.70 -1.66 -5.65
C PHE A 55 10.86 -0.71 -5.91
N SER A 56 12.07 -0.98 -5.40
CA SER A 56 13.28 -0.17 -5.63
C SER A 56 13.76 -0.19 -7.08
N PHE A 57 13.59 -1.32 -7.76
CA PHE A 57 13.98 -1.49 -9.16
C PHE A 57 12.72 -1.51 -10.01
N TYR A 58 12.58 -0.57 -10.96
CA TYR A 58 11.43 -0.40 -11.85
C TYR A 58 11.06 -1.64 -12.73
N LYS A 59 11.65 -2.81 -12.48
CA LYS A 59 11.48 -4.03 -13.28
C LYS A 59 11.06 -5.19 -12.40
N ASN A 60 10.11 -5.98 -12.90
CA ASN A 60 9.69 -7.28 -12.37
C ASN A 60 9.02 -7.32 -10.99
N SER A 61 8.71 -6.19 -10.35
CA SER A 61 8.05 -6.15 -9.02
C SER A 61 6.82 -7.05 -8.92
N ARG A 62 5.99 -7.13 -9.98
CA ARG A 62 4.85 -8.05 -10.03
C ARG A 62 5.26 -9.51 -9.83
N ARG A 63 6.26 -9.97 -10.57
CA ARG A 63 6.78 -11.35 -10.51
C ARG A 63 7.46 -11.60 -9.17
N GLU A 64 8.15 -10.61 -8.63
CA GLU A 64 8.80 -10.72 -7.32
C GLU A 64 7.77 -10.86 -6.20
N LEU A 65 6.69 -10.08 -6.21
CA LEU A 65 5.57 -10.24 -5.26
C LEU A 65 4.96 -11.64 -5.35
N GLN A 66 4.72 -12.14 -6.56
CA GLN A 66 4.22 -13.50 -6.77
C GLN A 66 5.20 -14.56 -6.25
N THR A 67 6.49 -14.40 -6.54
CA THR A 67 7.56 -15.30 -6.09
C THR A 67 7.66 -15.33 -4.56
N LEU A 68 7.59 -14.16 -3.90
CA LEU A 68 7.59 -14.06 -2.45
C LEU A 68 6.35 -14.72 -1.84
N MET A 69 5.18 -14.50 -2.43
CA MET A 69 3.93 -15.10 -1.97
C MET A 69 3.93 -16.63 -2.09
N GLU A 70 4.48 -17.18 -3.19
CA GLU A 70 4.57 -18.62 -3.43
C GLU A 70 5.58 -19.31 -2.50
N ASN A 71 6.70 -18.66 -2.21
CA ASN A 71 7.82 -19.28 -1.49
C ASN A 71 7.87 -18.95 0.01
N SER A 72 7.17 -17.91 0.47
CA SER A 72 7.19 -17.52 1.88
C SER A 72 6.49 -18.56 2.76
N LYS A 73 7.02 -18.77 3.96
CA LYS A 73 6.36 -19.51 5.04
C LYS A 73 5.66 -18.58 6.04
N ASN A 74 5.83 -17.26 5.88
CA ASN A 74 5.23 -16.24 6.72
C ASN A 74 3.91 -15.77 6.10
N GLU A 75 2.79 -16.09 6.75
CA GLU A 75 1.45 -15.72 6.27
C GLU A 75 1.21 -14.19 6.26
N GLU A 76 1.84 -13.44 7.16
CA GLU A 76 1.76 -11.96 7.12
C GLU A 76 2.49 -11.41 5.89
N GLN A 77 3.67 -11.96 5.57
CA GLN A 77 4.39 -11.57 4.35
C GLN A 77 3.60 -11.89 3.09
N LYS A 78 2.95 -13.07 3.03
CA LYS A 78 2.07 -13.41 1.90
C LYS A 78 0.92 -12.41 1.78
N LYS A 79 0.30 -12.04 2.91
CA LYS A 79 -0.81 -11.09 2.91
C LYS A 79 -0.36 -9.69 2.45
N LEU A 80 0.81 -9.25 2.89
CA LEU A 80 1.42 -8.01 2.44
C LEU A 80 1.67 -8.03 0.92
N CYS A 81 2.23 -9.12 0.40
CA CYS A 81 2.45 -9.30 -1.04
C CYS A 81 1.13 -9.31 -1.84
N GLU A 82 0.11 -10.01 -1.35
CA GLU A 82 -1.21 -10.10 -1.99
C GLU A 82 -1.87 -8.71 -2.09
N LEU A 83 -1.89 -7.95 -1.00
CA LEU A 83 -2.47 -6.61 -0.97
C LEU A 83 -1.66 -5.63 -1.86
N SER A 84 -0.34 -5.74 -1.84
CA SER A 84 0.56 -4.94 -2.69
C SER A 84 0.36 -5.25 -4.16
N LEU A 85 0.19 -6.53 -4.51
CA LEU A 85 -0.10 -6.98 -5.87
C LEU A 85 -1.46 -6.48 -6.33
N LYS A 86 -2.49 -6.51 -5.46
CA LYS A 86 -3.81 -5.95 -5.75
C LYS A 86 -3.73 -4.45 -6.05
N PHE A 87 -2.96 -3.69 -5.26
CA PHE A 87 -2.75 -2.27 -5.51
C PHE A 87 -1.99 -2.03 -6.82
N PHE A 88 -0.91 -2.78 -7.05
CA PHE A 88 -0.11 -2.71 -8.26
C PHE A 88 -0.91 -3.02 -9.52
N ASP A 89 -1.72 -4.07 -9.51
CA ASP A 89 -2.53 -4.47 -10.67
C ASP A 89 -3.59 -3.42 -11.03
N LYS A 90 -4.08 -2.63 -10.05
CA LYS A 90 -5.07 -1.56 -10.29
C LYS A 90 -4.45 -0.21 -10.66
N TYR A 91 -3.37 0.19 -9.99
CA TYR A 91 -2.81 1.55 -10.08
C TYR A 91 -1.42 1.63 -10.74
N GLY A 92 -0.78 0.50 -10.96
CA GLY A 92 0.50 0.38 -11.65
C GLY A 92 1.72 0.74 -10.81
N MET A 93 2.89 0.57 -11.43
CA MET A 93 4.20 0.68 -10.78
C MET A 93 4.43 2.02 -10.08
N SER A 94 4.14 3.13 -10.76
CA SER A 94 4.41 4.47 -10.23
C SER A 94 3.62 4.74 -8.94
N ALA A 95 2.34 4.34 -8.92
CA ALA A 95 1.51 4.45 -7.73
C ALA A 95 2.02 3.54 -6.60
N SER A 96 2.40 2.30 -6.92
CA SER A 96 2.95 1.37 -5.93
C SER A 96 4.24 1.86 -5.30
N MET A 97 5.19 2.39 -6.08
CA MET A 97 6.42 2.96 -5.54
C MET A 97 6.14 4.13 -4.61
N ASN A 98 5.25 5.05 -5.01
CA ASN A 98 4.86 6.17 -4.17
C ASN A 98 4.15 5.71 -2.90
N MET A 99 3.27 4.71 -3.00
CA MET A 99 2.60 4.11 -1.85
C MET A 99 3.62 3.50 -0.87
N VAL A 100 4.62 2.75 -1.36
CA VAL A 100 5.69 2.22 -0.52
C VAL A 100 6.44 3.35 0.18
N SER A 101 6.92 4.37 -0.55
CA SER A 101 7.63 5.49 0.06
C SER A 101 6.81 6.23 1.13
N VAL A 102 5.55 6.56 0.83
CA VAL A 102 4.65 7.23 1.78
C VAL A 102 4.43 6.38 3.03
N LEU A 103 4.27 5.06 2.88
CA LEU A 103 4.02 4.19 4.02
C LEU A 103 5.28 3.87 4.84
N GLU A 104 6.47 3.90 4.24
CA GLU A 104 7.76 3.73 4.90
C GLU A 104 8.14 4.94 5.78
N ASP A 105 7.87 6.15 5.30
CA ASP A 105 8.22 7.41 5.97
C ASP A 105 7.34 7.72 7.19
N ARG A 106 6.29 6.92 7.42
CA ARG A 106 5.40 7.12 8.57
C ARG A 106 6.15 6.95 9.89
N LYS A 107 5.91 7.90 10.79
CA LYS A 107 6.32 7.80 12.20
C LYS A 107 5.36 6.84 12.90
N THR A 108 5.70 5.56 12.88
CA THR A 108 5.12 4.55 13.78
C THR A 108 5.63 4.76 15.20
#